data_AF-A0AA43A658-F1
#
_entry.id   AF-A0AA43A658-F1
#
_cell.length_a   1.000
_cell.length_b   1.000
_cell.length_c   1.000
_cell.angle_alpha   90.00
_cell.angle_beta   90.00
_cell.angle_gamma   90.00
#
_symmetry.space_group_name_H-M   'P 1'
#
loop_
_entity.id
_entity.type
_entity.pdbx_description
1 polymer ?
#
loop_
_entity_poly.entity_id
_entity_poly.type
_entity_poly.pdbx_seq_one_letter_code
_entity_poly.pdbx_strand_id
1 'polypeptide(L)'
;MQETNIKRASVAALDEVLGKSFPVLDHGHVRIIDYMGDDAAIVQAARVSYGAGTKQVHEDRGLIRYLLRNAHTTPFEMCKLKLHIRVPMDCWRQWIRHRTASVNEYSTRYSEAISDQQGTLPGEWRLQTTLNKQGSEGFLDLDLGNELTISEANFHQSARDLYQARIESGVAREQARKDLPLSTYTEAYWSIDLHNLLHFLMLRMDSHAQTEIRQYATVIGEEIVARW
;
A
#
# COMPACT_ATOMS: atom_id res chain seq x y z
N MET A 1 39.38 -6.54 -17.08
CA MET A 1 37.98 -6.42 -16.63
C MET A 1 37.12 -6.45 -17.88
N GLN A 2 36.24 -7.45 -18.07
CA GLN A 2 35.28 -7.39 -19.18
C GLN A 2 34.21 -6.37 -18.80
N GLU A 3 34.20 -5.22 -19.45
CA GLU A 3 33.16 -4.21 -19.26
C GLU A 3 31.86 -4.72 -19.91
N THR A 4 30.87 -5.00 -19.08
CA THR A 4 29.50 -5.20 -19.54
C THR A 4 28.79 -3.87 -19.46
N ASN A 5 28.35 -3.34 -20.61
CA ASN A 5 27.60 -2.09 -20.67
C ASN A 5 26.16 -2.34 -20.18
N ILE A 6 25.95 -2.18 -18.87
CA ILE A 6 24.63 -2.35 -18.22
C ILE A 6 23.93 -1.00 -18.18
N LYS A 7 22.76 -0.92 -18.83
CA LYS A 7 21.84 0.22 -18.70
C LYS A 7 20.80 -0.09 -17.63
N ARG A 8 20.38 0.93 -16.88
CA ARG A 8 19.22 0.79 -15.98
C ARG A 8 17.95 0.64 -16.83
N ALA A 9 17.04 -0.21 -16.36
CA ALA A 9 15.69 -0.27 -16.91
C ALA A 9 15.01 1.10 -16.75
N SER A 10 14.21 1.48 -17.75
CA SER A 10 13.43 2.71 -17.75
C SER A 10 12.12 2.44 -18.48
N VAL A 11 11.01 2.69 -17.79
CA VAL A 11 9.66 2.54 -18.29
C VAL A 11 9.05 3.93 -18.35
N ALA A 12 8.93 4.48 -19.56
CA ALA A 12 8.55 5.87 -19.77
C ALA A 12 7.27 6.28 -19.03
N ALA A 13 6.24 5.42 -19.05
CA ALA A 13 4.97 5.67 -18.37
C ALA A 13 5.10 5.71 -16.83
N LEU A 14 6.02 4.93 -16.25
CA LEU A 14 6.29 4.93 -14.82
C LEU A 14 7.21 6.10 -14.43
N ASP A 15 8.16 6.44 -15.30
CA ASP A 15 9.05 7.60 -15.13
C ASP A 15 8.27 8.92 -15.07
N GLU A 16 7.16 9.03 -15.81
CA GLU A 16 6.27 10.19 -15.75
C GLU A 16 5.61 10.40 -14.39
N VAL A 17 5.51 9.35 -13.56
CA VAL A 17 4.82 9.39 -12.26
C VAL A 17 5.75 9.15 -11.08
N LEU A 18 7.05 8.98 -11.31
CA LEU A 18 8.06 8.98 -10.26
C LEU A 18 7.98 10.25 -9.41
N GLY A 19 7.94 10.07 -8.09
CA GLY A 19 7.81 11.16 -7.11
C GLY A 19 6.41 11.77 -7.00
N LYS A 20 5.46 11.43 -7.89
CA LYS A 20 4.09 11.93 -7.82
C LYS A 20 3.27 11.18 -6.76
N SER A 21 2.43 11.94 -6.07
CA SER A 21 1.53 11.44 -5.02
C SER A 21 0.15 11.19 -5.61
N PHE A 22 -0.40 10.00 -5.40
CA PHE A 22 -1.78 9.63 -5.69
C PHE A 22 -2.58 9.70 -4.38
N PRO A 23 -3.52 10.66 -4.22
CA PRO A 23 -4.34 10.76 -3.02
C PRO A 23 -5.23 9.52 -2.83
N VAL A 24 -5.42 9.11 -1.58
CA VAL A 24 -6.29 8.00 -1.19
C VAL A 24 -6.97 8.36 0.14
N LEU A 25 -8.27 8.06 0.29
CA LEU A 25 -9.09 8.50 1.42
C LEU A 25 -9.09 10.05 1.54
N ASP A 26 -9.22 10.58 2.76
CA ASP A 26 -9.28 12.01 3.06
C ASP A 26 -7.90 12.67 3.19
N HIS A 27 -6.93 11.99 3.84
CA HIS A 27 -5.60 12.53 4.09
C HIS A 27 -4.44 11.60 3.71
N GLY A 28 -4.73 10.52 2.97
CA GLY A 28 -3.77 9.50 2.59
C GLY A 28 -3.18 9.69 1.19
N HIS A 29 -2.09 8.97 0.92
CA HIS A 29 -1.54 8.88 -0.43
C HIS A 29 -0.67 7.64 -0.63
N VAL A 30 -0.45 7.31 -1.91
CA VAL A 30 0.63 6.45 -2.38
C VAL A 30 1.53 7.28 -3.29
N ARG A 31 2.83 7.25 -3.06
CA ARG A 31 3.83 7.92 -3.90
C ARG A 31 4.87 6.92 -4.37
N ILE A 32 5.14 6.90 -5.67
CA ILE A 32 6.21 6.07 -6.23
C ILE A 32 7.54 6.76 -5.94
N ILE A 33 8.49 6.03 -5.35
CA ILE A 33 9.80 6.56 -5.01
C ILE A 33 10.86 5.99 -5.93
N ASP A 34 10.77 4.70 -6.23
CA ASP A 34 11.75 4.01 -7.06
C ASP A 34 11.18 2.70 -7.61
N TYR A 35 11.77 2.19 -8.68
CA TYR A 35 11.53 0.85 -9.19
C TYR A 35 12.80 0.26 -9.80
N MET A 36 12.82 -1.07 -9.90
CA MET A 36 13.91 -1.82 -10.50
C MET A 36 13.32 -2.89 -11.40
N GLY A 37 13.83 -2.99 -12.63
CA GLY A 37 13.39 -3.98 -13.61
C GLY A 37 12.13 -3.56 -14.37
N ASP A 38 11.87 -4.29 -15.44
CA ASP A 38 10.75 -4.19 -16.37
C ASP A 38 10.44 -5.60 -16.93
N ASP A 39 9.56 -5.70 -17.93
CA ASP A 39 9.28 -6.98 -18.61
C ASP A 39 10.56 -7.67 -19.14
N ALA A 40 11.56 -6.92 -19.60
CA ALA A 40 12.80 -7.48 -20.10
C ALA A 40 13.64 -8.11 -18.97
N ALA A 41 13.61 -7.55 -17.76
CA ALA A 41 14.25 -8.16 -16.58
C ALA A 41 13.65 -9.54 -16.24
N ILE A 42 12.31 -9.69 -16.34
CA ILE A 42 11.62 -10.97 -16.13
C ILE A 42 12.06 -11.99 -17.18
N VAL A 43 12.06 -11.59 -18.45
CA VAL A 43 12.47 -12.45 -19.57
C VAL A 43 13.93 -12.85 -19.49
N GLN A 44 14.81 -11.91 -19.15
CA GLN A 44 16.24 -12.15 -18.95
C GLN A 44 16.45 -13.21 -17.86
N ALA A 45 15.81 -13.04 -16.71
CA ALA A 45 15.93 -13.97 -15.58
C ALA A 45 15.42 -15.37 -15.94
N ALA A 46 14.27 -15.47 -16.59
CA ALA A 46 13.73 -16.75 -17.07
C ALA A 46 14.65 -17.43 -18.09
N ARG A 47 15.31 -16.65 -18.95
CA ARG A 47 16.21 -17.17 -19.99
C ARG A 47 17.57 -17.62 -19.49
N VAL A 48 18.02 -17.18 -18.32
CA VAL A 48 19.24 -17.74 -17.71
C VAL A 48 19.07 -19.23 -17.38
N SER A 49 17.84 -19.69 -17.11
CA SER A 49 17.54 -21.11 -16.92
C SER A 49 17.58 -21.93 -18.22
N TYR A 50 17.45 -21.26 -19.37
CA TYR A 50 17.56 -21.86 -20.71
C TYR A 50 19.06 -21.97 -21.06
N GLY A 51 19.69 -23.07 -20.65
CA GLY A 51 21.08 -23.39 -21.00
C GLY A 51 21.30 -23.47 -22.52
N ALA A 52 22.58 -23.52 -22.93
CA ALA A 52 22.97 -23.60 -24.33
C ALA A 52 22.26 -24.77 -25.05
N GLY A 53 21.42 -24.46 -26.05
CA GLY A 53 20.71 -25.44 -26.88
C GLY A 53 19.17 -25.38 -26.83
N THR A 54 18.59 -24.52 -26.00
CA THR A 54 17.13 -24.31 -25.97
C THR A 54 16.68 -23.28 -26.99
N LYS A 55 15.69 -23.64 -27.82
CA LYS A 55 15.16 -22.76 -28.89
C LYS A 55 14.40 -21.59 -28.26
N GLN A 56 14.62 -20.37 -28.75
CA GLN A 56 13.76 -19.22 -28.45
C GLN A 56 12.43 -19.39 -29.20
N VAL A 57 11.47 -20.10 -28.59
CA VAL A 57 10.18 -20.42 -29.23
C VAL A 57 9.14 -19.32 -29.01
N HIS A 58 9.30 -18.51 -27.96
CA HIS A 58 8.29 -17.53 -27.55
C HIS A 58 8.80 -16.08 -27.62
N GLU A 59 7.99 -15.21 -28.24
CA GLU A 59 8.05 -13.76 -28.05
C GLU A 59 7.95 -13.44 -26.55
N ASP A 60 8.63 -12.38 -26.11
CA ASP A 60 8.77 -11.98 -24.69
C ASP A 60 7.44 -11.96 -23.94
N ARG A 61 6.40 -11.37 -24.55
CA ARG A 61 5.04 -11.32 -24.00
C ARG A 61 4.41 -12.71 -23.84
N GLY A 62 4.66 -13.61 -24.79
CA GLY A 62 4.21 -15.00 -24.74
C GLY A 62 4.89 -15.77 -23.62
N LEU A 63 6.19 -15.54 -23.42
CA LEU A 63 6.96 -16.12 -22.32
C LEU A 63 6.41 -15.66 -20.96
N ILE A 64 6.27 -14.36 -20.72
CA ILE A 64 5.75 -13.84 -19.43
C ILE A 64 4.39 -14.46 -19.09
N ARG A 65 3.47 -14.53 -20.05
CA ARG A 65 2.16 -15.19 -19.87
C ARG A 65 2.28 -16.69 -19.60
N TYR A 66 3.23 -17.37 -20.23
CA TYR A 66 3.51 -18.77 -19.94
C TYR A 66 4.01 -18.95 -18.50
N LEU A 67 4.95 -18.12 -18.05
CA LEU A 67 5.48 -18.15 -16.68
C LEU A 67 4.37 -17.94 -15.65
N LEU A 68 3.53 -16.90 -15.84
CA LEU A 68 2.44 -16.60 -14.92
C LEU A 68 1.41 -17.73 -14.84
N ARG A 69 0.98 -18.30 -15.98
CA ARG A 69 0.02 -19.40 -16.03
C ARG A 69 0.52 -20.68 -15.36
N ASN A 70 1.83 -20.91 -15.38
CA ASN A 70 2.45 -22.08 -14.77
C ASN A 70 3.01 -21.79 -13.38
N ALA A 71 2.67 -20.65 -12.77
CA ALA A 71 3.17 -20.22 -11.47
C ALA A 71 4.71 -20.29 -11.35
N HIS A 72 5.42 -19.99 -12.44
CA HIS A 72 6.88 -19.85 -12.41
C HIS A 72 7.23 -18.42 -11.96
N THR A 73 7.25 -18.22 -10.65
CA THR A 73 7.20 -16.89 -10.03
C THR A 73 8.57 -16.24 -9.84
N THR A 74 9.65 -17.01 -9.74
CA THR A 74 10.98 -16.48 -9.43
C THR A 74 11.50 -15.42 -10.42
N PRO A 75 11.20 -15.45 -11.73
CA PRO A 75 11.61 -14.36 -12.63
C PRO A 75 10.94 -13.03 -12.31
N PHE A 76 9.72 -13.04 -11.75
CA PHE A 76 9.00 -11.82 -11.36
C PHE A 76 9.64 -11.16 -10.12
N GLU A 77 10.33 -11.93 -9.27
CA GLU A 77 11.02 -11.39 -8.08
C GLU A 77 12.21 -10.46 -8.43
N MET A 78 12.63 -10.46 -9.71
CA MET A 78 13.70 -9.59 -10.22
C MET A 78 13.24 -8.15 -10.48
N CYS A 79 11.92 -7.91 -10.40
CA CYS A 79 11.33 -6.58 -10.47
C CYS A 79 10.96 -6.11 -9.06
N LYS A 80 11.31 -4.87 -8.68
CA LYS A 80 10.98 -4.29 -7.36
C LYS A 80 10.36 -2.91 -7.46
N LEU A 81 9.44 -2.61 -6.55
CA LEU A 81 8.79 -1.31 -6.41
C LEU A 81 9.06 -0.76 -5.00
N LYS A 82 9.30 0.54 -4.88
CA LYS A 82 9.43 1.25 -3.61
C LYS A 82 8.44 2.41 -3.56
N LEU A 83 7.57 2.36 -2.56
CA LEU A 83 6.52 3.34 -2.33
C LEU A 83 6.76 4.10 -1.03
N HIS A 84 6.33 5.36 -0.99
CA HIS A 84 6.04 6.09 0.24
C HIS A 84 4.53 6.16 0.40
N ILE A 85 4.04 5.67 1.53
CA ILE A 85 2.63 5.50 1.80
C ILE A 85 2.28 6.34 3.02
N ARG A 86 1.17 7.05 2.94
CA ARG A 86 0.52 7.69 4.07
C ARG A 86 -0.85 7.08 4.26
N VAL A 87 -1.09 6.46 5.42
CA VAL A 87 -2.23 5.55 5.65
C VAL A 87 -2.67 5.55 7.12
N PRO A 88 -3.97 5.37 7.43
CA PRO A 88 -4.46 5.20 8.80
C PRO A 88 -3.88 3.95 9.46
N MET A 89 -3.63 3.98 10.78
CA MET A 89 -2.99 2.86 11.48
C MET A 89 -3.80 1.55 11.45
N ASP A 90 -5.13 1.60 11.49
CA ASP A 90 -5.99 0.41 11.38
C ASP A 90 -5.83 -0.30 10.01
N CYS A 91 -5.80 0.47 8.93
CA CYS A 91 -5.49 0.00 7.57
C CYS A 91 -4.05 -0.52 7.49
N TRP A 92 -3.09 0.21 8.06
CA TRP A 92 -1.68 -0.18 8.09
C TRP A 92 -1.43 -1.52 8.79
N ARG A 93 -2.15 -1.81 9.88
CA ARG A 93 -2.06 -3.08 10.60
C ARG A 93 -2.49 -4.29 9.77
N GLN A 94 -3.32 -4.10 8.76
CA GLN A 94 -3.66 -5.14 7.77
C GLN A 94 -2.58 -5.26 6.69
N TRP A 95 -2.03 -4.13 6.29
CA TRP A 95 -0.95 -4.04 5.30
C TRP A 95 0.30 -4.77 5.75
N ILE A 96 0.77 -4.54 6.98
CA ILE A 96 2.04 -5.06 7.49
C ILE A 96 2.04 -6.59 7.70
N ARG A 97 0.90 -7.25 7.49
CA ARG A 97 0.79 -8.72 7.48
C ARG A 97 1.44 -9.36 6.26
N HIS A 98 1.73 -8.57 5.22
CA HIS A 98 2.45 -8.98 4.02
C HIS A 98 3.96 -9.00 4.27
N ARG A 99 4.42 -10.10 4.87
CA ARG A 99 5.77 -10.26 5.47
C ARG A 99 6.94 -10.27 4.48
N THR A 100 6.68 -10.37 3.18
CA THR A 100 7.71 -10.43 2.13
C THR A 100 8.17 -9.05 1.67
N ALA A 101 7.58 -7.98 2.20
CA ALA A 101 8.01 -6.60 1.97
C ALA A 101 9.06 -6.13 2.99
N SER A 102 9.89 -5.18 2.56
CA SER A 102 10.76 -4.38 3.43
C SER A 102 10.05 -3.08 3.82
N VAL A 103 10.03 -2.76 5.12
CA VAL A 103 9.22 -1.65 5.64
C VAL A 103 10.02 -0.79 6.60
N ASN A 104 9.84 0.53 6.51
CA ASN A 104 10.30 1.49 7.50
C ASN A 104 9.17 2.50 7.77
N GLU A 105 8.70 2.55 9.02
CA GLU A 105 7.55 3.35 9.43
C GLU A 105 7.97 4.55 10.27
N TYR A 106 7.24 5.65 10.12
CA TYR A 106 7.30 6.83 10.96
C TYR A 106 7.10 6.47 12.43
N SER A 107 8.12 6.78 13.24
CA SER A 107 8.09 6.46 14.67
C SER A 107 7.63 7.65 15.49
N THR A 108 6.43 7.53 16.05
CA THR A 108 5.88 8.47 17.03
C THR A 108 6.60 8.40 18.41
N ARG A 109 7.73 7.68 18.51
CA ARG A 109 8.60 7.65 19.71
C ARG A 109 9.64 8.76 19.61
N TYR A 110 10.13 8.97 18.39
CA TYR A 110 11.14 9.98 18.07
C TYR A 110 10.50 11.30 17.67
N SER A 111 9.35 11.23 16.98
CA SER A 111 8.65 12.39 16.45
C SER A 111 7.24 12.50 17.03
N GLU A 112 6.64 13.69 16.93
CA GLU A 112 5.25 13.90 17.33
C GLU A 112 4.29 13.19 16.35
N ALA A 113 3.14 12.74 16.84
CA ALA A 113 2.17 12.08 15.99
C ALA A 113 1.62 13.02 14.90
N ILE A 114 1.34 12.46 13.74
CA ILE A 114 0.61 13.16 12.67
C ILE A 114 -0.78 13.53 13.23
N SER A 115 -1.19 14.78 13.01
CA SER A 115 -2.46 15.30 13.52
C SER A 115 -3.68 14.72 12.81
N ASP A 116 -3.52 14.36 11.54
CA ASP A 116 -4.61 13.93 10.69
C ASP A 116 -5.10 12.54 11.09
N GLN A 117 -6.42 12.39 11.10
CA GLN A 117 -7.16 11.18 11.44
C GLN A 117 -8.19 10.95 10.35
N GLN A 118 -8.32 9.71 9.90
CA GLN A 118 -9.36 9.36 8.95
C GLN A 118 -10.73 9.56 9.59
N GLY A 119 -11.58 10.37 8.97
CA GLY A 119 -12.99 10.49 9.32
C GLY A 119 -13.89 9.56 8.49
N THR A 120 -15.10 9.32 8.99
CA THR A 120 -16.17 8.63 8.28
C THR A 120 -17.26 9.63 7.91
N LEU A 121 -17.58 9.77 6.63
CA LEU A 121 -18.66 10.67 6.20
C LEU A 121 -20.04 10.09 6.58
N PRO A 122 -21.09 10.94 6.70
CA PRO A 122 -22.42 10.50 7.12
C PRO A 122 -22.99 9.34 6.30
N GLY A 123 -22.75 9.34 4.98
CA GLY A 123 -23.20 8.27 4.07
C GLY A 123 -22.25 7.07 3.96
N GLU A 124 -21.17 7.02 4.73
CA GLU A 124 -20.13 5.99 4.60
C GLU A 124 -20.10 4.99 5.76
N TRP A 125 -20.88 5.23 6.82
CA TRP A 125 -21.05 4.27 7.91
C TRP A 125 -21.71 2.99 7.43
N ARG A 126 -21.01 1.86 7.56
CA ARG A 126 -21.44 0.57 6.98
C ARG A 126 -22.08 -0.32 8.04
N LEU A 127 -23.06 -1.14 7.64
CA LEU A 127 -23.64 -2.15 8.53
C LEU A 127 -22.72 -3.37 8.59
N GLN A 128 -22.73 -4.07 9.71
CA GLN A 128 -22.05 -5.36 9.85
C GLN A 128 -22.81 -6.42 9.05
N THR A 129 -22.14 -7.10 8.12
CA THR A 129 -22.78 -8.20 7.39
C THR A 129 -22.99 -9.43 8.28
N THR A 130 -24.09 -10.13 8.03
CA THR A 130 -24.48 -11.35 8.77
C THR A 130 -23.79 -12.61 8.24
N LEU A 131 -23.33 -12.60 6.98
CA LEU A 131 -22.71 -13.76 6.32
C LEU A 131 -21.21 -13.86 6.59
N ASN A 132 -20.51 -12.73 6.56
CA ASN A 132 -19.08 -12.64 6.82
C ASN A 132 -18.82 -11.72 8.02
N LYS A 133 -18.53 -12.30 9.19
CA LYS A 133 -18.26 -11.52 10.41
C LYS A 133 -17.06 -10.56 10.33
N GLN A 134 -16.26 -10.63 9.27
CA GLN A 134 -15.13 -9.71 8.99
C GLN A 134 -15.48 -8.62 7.96
N GLY A 135 -16.63 -8.70 7.31
CA GLY A 135 -17.06 -7.77 6.27
C GLY A 135 -18.07 -6.74 6.75
N SER A 136 -18.45 -5.85 5.85
CA SER A 136 -19.55 -4.91 6.02
C SER A 136 -20.42 -4.90 4.77
N GLU A 137 -21.67 -4.48 4.89
CA GLU A 137 -22.63 -4.37 3.79
C GLU A 137 -23.52 -3.15 4.00
N GLY A 138 -24.09 -2.62 2.92
CA GLY A 138 -24.99 -1.47 2.98
C GLY A 138 -24.40 -0.25 3.73
N PHE A 139 -25.28 0.67 4.09
CA PHE A 139 -24.95 1.87 4.86
C PHE A 139 -26.03 2.13 5.91
N LEU A 140 -25.67 2.82 6.99
CA LEU A 140 -26.64 3.35 7.95
C LEU A 140 -27.48 4.46 7.31
N ASP A 141 -28.60 4.78 7.95
CA ASP A 141 -29.40 5.95 7.59
C ASP A 141 -28.58 7.24 7.76
N LEU A 142 -28.82 8.23 6.89
CA LEU A 142 -28.04 9.47 6.86
C LEU A 142 -28.17 10.30 8.14
N ASP A 143 -29.33 10.31 8.80
CA ASP A 143 -29.52 11.09 10.03
C ASP A 143 -28.65 10.51 11.15
N LEU A 144 -28.69 9.17 11.32
CA LEU A 144 -27.80 8.48 12.26
C LEU A 144 -26.33 8.63 11.85
N GLY A 145 -26.02 8.56 10.56
CA GLY A 145 -24.67 8.76 10.04
C GLY A 145 -24.12 10.15 10.37
N ASN A 146 -24.94 11.21 10.28
CA ASN A 146 -24.57 12.56 10.66
C ASN A 146 -24.22 12.65 12.16
N GLU A 147 -25.04 12.06 13.02
CA GLU A 147 -24.78 12.01 14.47
C GLU A 147 -23.46 11.30 14.78
N LEU A 148 -23.19 10.16 14.14
CA LEU A 148 -21.96 9.38 14.33
C LEU A 148 -20.72 10.13 13.83
N THR A 149 -20.78 10.78 12.66
CA THR A 149 -19.68 11.59 12.13
C THR A 149 -19.35 12.76 13.06
N ILE A 150 -20.35 13.47 13.60
CA ILE A 150 -20.13 14.56 14.57
C ILE A 150 -19.49 14.01 15.85
N SER A 151 -20.00 12.88 16.36
CA SER A 151 -19.45 12.24 17.56
C SER A 151 -17.99 11.81 17.37
N GLU A 152 -17.66 11.22 16.21
CA GLU A 152 -16.29 10.83 15.85
C GLU A 152 -15.37 12.05 15.79
N ALA A 153 -15.79 13.13 15.12
CA ALA A 153 -15.01 14.36 15.02
C ALA A 153 -14.73 15.00 16.39
N ASN A 154 -15.71 15.01 17.29
CA ASN A 154 -15.55 15.51 18.66
C ASN A 154 -14.56 14.66 19.47
N PHE A 155 -14.60 13.33 19.30
CA PHE A 155 -13.65 12.43 19.95
C PHE A 155 -12.23 12.61 19.40
N HIS A 156 -12.07 12.68 18.08
CA HIS A 156 -10.82 12.98 17.40
C HIS A 156 -10.18 14.26 17.95
N GLN A 157 -10.96 15.33 18.09
CA GLN A 157 -10.47 16.58 18.68
C GLN A 157 -10.06 16.41 20.15
N SER A 158 -10.90 15.79 20.97
CA SER A 158 -10.61 15.57 22.40
C SER A 158 -9.35 14.74 22.63
N ALA A 159 -9.14 13.69 21.83
CA ALA A 159 -7.94 12.85 21.88
C ALA A 159 -6.67 13.63 21.51
N ARG A 160 -6.76 14.53 20.51
CA ARG A 160 -5.66 15.42 20.11
C ARG A 160 -5.33 16.43 21.20
N ASP A 161 -6.33 17.07 21.79
CA ASP A 161 -6.12 18.06 22.86
C ASP A 161 -5.43 17.41 24.07
N LEU A 162 -5.86 16.19 24.44
CA LEU A 162 -5.23 15.42 25.51
C LEU A 162 -3.77 15.04 25.17
N TYR A 163 -3.51 14.62 23.94
CA TYR A 163 -2.15 14.34 23.47
C TYR A 163 -1.26 15.58 23.58
N GLN A 164 -1.74 16.72 23.09
CA GLN A 164 -0.99 17.98 23.06
C GLN A 164 -0.70 18.48 24.48
N ALA A 165 -1.69 18.46 25.37
CA ALA A 165 -1.50 18.83 26.78
C ALA A 165 -0.43 17.98 27.48
N ARG A 166 -0.32 16.69 27.15
CA ARG A 166 0.72 15.81 27.67
C ARG A 166 2.11 16.17 27.13
N ILE A 167 2.21 16.44 25.83
CA ILE A 167 3.47 16.90 25.22
C ILE A 167 3.95 18.20 25.87
N GLU A 168 3.05 19.17 26.05
CA GLU A 168 3.34 20.46 26.71
C GLU A 168 3.73 20.29 28.19
N SER A 169 3.21 19.25 28.85
CA SER A 169 3.59 18.89 30.22
C SER A 169 4.91 18.11 30.32
N GLY A 170 5.62 17.90 29.21
CA GLY A 170 6.89 17.18 29.17
C GLY A 170 6.78 15.65 29.24
N VAL A 171 5.59 15.09 29.01
CA VAL A 171 5.39 13.62 28.94
C VAL A 171 6.13 13.06 27.73
N ALA A 172 6.79 11.91 27.90
CA ALA A 172 7.47 11.23 26.81
C ALA A 172 6.50 10.88 25.67
N ARG A 173 6.91 11.13 24.41
CA ARG A 173 6.08 10.94 23.20
C ARG A 173 5.45 9.55 23.10
N GLU A 174 6.20 8.51 23.48
CA GLU A 174 5.70 7.14 23.46
C GLU A 174 4.56 6.86 24.46
N GLN A 175 4.48 7.65 25.53
CA GLN A 175 3.38 7.61 26.49
C GLN A 175 2.24 8.57 26.10
N ALA A 176 2.57 9.78 25.62
CA ALA A 176 1.58 10.80 25.28
C ALA A 176 0.56 10.29 24.25
N ARG A 177 1.05 9.57 23.23
CA ARG A 177 0.25 9.06 22.09
C ARG A 177 -0.71 7.90 22.39
N LYS A 178 -0.71 7.34 23.60
CA LYS A 178 -1.41 6.07 23.91
C LYS A 178 -2.92 6.10 23.62
N ASP A 179 -3.52 7.29 23.71
CA ASP A 179 -4.96 7.50 23.49
C ASP A 179 -5.29 7.97 22.06
N LEU A 180 -4.30 8.12 21.19
CA LEU A 180 -4.56 8.42 19.79
C LEU A 180 -5.27 7.21 19.14
N PRO A 181 -6.40 7.43 18.44
CA PRO A 181 -7.15 6.36 17.80
C PRO A 181 -6.39 5.73 16.65
N LEU A 182 -6.79 4.51 16.27
CA LEU A 182 -6.22 3.81 15.12
C LEU A 182 -6.52 4.51 13.78
N SER A 183 -7.47 5.43 13.74
CA SER A 183 -7.73 6.31 12.58
C SER A 183 -6.61 7.32 12.34
N THR A 184 -5.72 7.57 13.32
CA THR A 184 -4.56 8.45 13.14
C THR A 184 -3.64 7.91 12.04
N TYR A 185 -3.24 8.82 11.14
CA TYR A 185 -2.36 8.50 10.03
C TYR A 185 -0.92 8.19 10.49
N THR A 186 -0.28 7.28 9.76
CA THR A 186 1.16 7.01 9.78
C THR A 186 1.73 7.17 8.37
N GLU A 187 3.05 7.21 8.27
CA GLU A 187 3.76 7.19 7.00
C GLU A 187 4.81 6.09 6.99
N ALA A 188 5.00 5.44 5.84
CA ALA A 188 5.99 4.39 5.71
C ALA A 188 6.60 4.34 4.32
N TYR A 189 7.88 3.98 4.27
CA TYR A 189 8.46 3.41 3.06
C TYR A 189 8.16 1.92 3.03
N TRP A 190 7.67 1.45 1.89
CA TRP A 190 7.32 0.05 1.64
C TRP A 190 7.93 -0.39 0.32
N SER A 191 8.76 -1.43 0.36
CA SER A 191 9.45 -1.97 -0.80
C SER A 191 9.17 -3.46 -0.95
N ILE A 192 8.79 -3.89 -2.15
CA ILE A 192 8.35 -5.25 -2.43
C ILE A 192 8.74 -5.64 -3.86
N ASP A 193 8.97 -6.93 -4.10
CA ASP A 193 9.14 -7.46 -5.47
C ASP A 193 7.79 -7.68 -6.17
N LEU A 194 7.80 -7.80 -7.50
CA LEU A 194 6.60 -7.88 -8.30
C LEU A 194 5.77 -9.15 -8.02
N HIS A 195 6.40 -10.31 -7.74
CA HIS A 195 5.64 -11.51 -7.41
C HIS A 195 4.80 -11.29 -6.13
N ASN A 196 5.44 -10.80 -5.07
CA ASN A 196 4.78 -10.55 -3.80
C ASN A 196 3.81 -9.37 -3.87
N LEU A 197 4.07 -8.37 -4.72
CA LEU A 197 3.14 -7.29 -5.01
C LEU A 197 1.87 -7.79 -5.69
N LEU A 198 1.98 -8.67 -6.69
CA LEU A 198 0.81 -9.26 -7.34
C LEU A 198 -0.02 -10.09 -6.34
N HIS A 199 0.63 -10.77 -5.39
CA HIS A 199 -0.07 -11.45 -4.30
C HIS A 199 -0.78 -10.46 -3.34
N PHE A 200 -0.13 -9.34 -2.99
CA PHE A 200 -0.75 -8.26 -2.23
C PHE A 200 -2.01 -7.74 -2.94
N LEU A 201 -1.90 -7.42 -4.22
CA LEU A 201 -3.01 -6.88 -5.03
C LEU A 201 -4.15 -7.87 -5.13
N MET A 202 -3.86 -9.15 -5.39
CA MET A 202 -4.87 -10.21 -5.42
C MET A 202 -5.70 -10.26 -4.12
N LEU A 203 -5.06 -10.15 -2.95
CA LEU A 203 -5.75 -10.22 -1.66
C LEU A 203 -6.43 -8.92 -1.26
N ARG A 204 -5.88 -7.77 -1.66
CA ARG A 204 -6.31 -6.45 -1.17
C ARG A 204 -7.23 -5.72 -2.13
N MET A 205 -7.23 -6.07 -3.41
CA MET A 205 -8.26 -5.61 -4.37
C MET A 205 -9.55 -6.42 -4.28
N ASP A 206 -9.56 -7.53 -3.53
CA ASP A 206 -10.73 -8.38 -3.36
C ASP A 206 -11.89 -7.65 -2.65
N SER A 207 -13.12 -7.95 -3.06
CA SER A 207 -14.33 -7.35 -2.49
C SER A 207 -14.53 -7.61 -0.99
N HIS A 208 -13.94 -8.68 -0.45
CA HIS A 208 -13.99 -9.01 0.98
C HIS A 208 -12.94 -8.27 1.81
N ALA A 209 -11.94 -7.64 1.17
CA ALA A 209 -11.02 -6.76 1.89
C ALA A 209 -11.75 -5.51 2.35
N GLN A 210 -11.36 -4.98 3.51
CA GLN A 210 -11.87 -3.72 4.02
C GLN A 210 -11.68 -2.61 2.96
N THR A 211 -12.70 -1.77 2.78
CA THR A 211 -12.74 -0.76 1.72
C THR A 211 -11.51 0.13 1.70
N GLU A 212 -11.01 0.53 2.87
CA GLU A 212 -9.88 1.43 2.99
C GLU A 212 -8.61 0.83 2.36
N ILE A 213 -8.18 -0.38 2.76
CA ILE A 213 -7.00 -1.03 2.16
C ILE A 213 -7.24 -1.38 0.68
N ARG A 214 -8.49 -1.64 0.29
CA ARG A 214 -8.87 -1.87 -1.11
C ARG A 214 -8.63 -0.64 -1.96
N GLN A 215 -9.01 0.55 -1.51
CA GLN A 215 -8.75 1.79 -2.26
C GLN A 215 -7.25 2.00 -2.51
N TYR A 216 -6.39 1.76 -1.51
CA TYR A 216 -4.94 1.80 -1.70
C TYR A 216 -4.44 0.75 -2.69
N ALA A 217 -4.93 -0.49 -2.58
CA ALA A 217 -4.54 -1.56 -3.49
C ALA A 217 -4.98 -1.29 -4.92
N THR A 218 -6.19 -0.75 -5.12
CA THR A 218 -6.71 -0.32 -6.42
C THR A 218 -5.83 0.76 -7.03
N VAL A 219 -5.47 1.80 -6.28
CA VAL A 219 -4.53 2.84 -6.78
C VAL A 219 -3.18 2.23 -7.16
N ILE A 220 -2.62 1.35 -6.34
CA ILE A 220 -1.35 0.69 -6.69
C ILE A 220 -1.50 -0.18 -7.95
N GLY A 221 -2.57 -0.96 -8.07
CA GLY A 221 -2.78 -1.85 -9.20
C GLY A 221 -3.05 -1.10 -10.51
N GLU A 222 -3.97 -0.14 -10.49
CA GLU A 222 -4.53 0.48 -11.68
C GLU A 222 -3.77 1.74 -12.11
N GLU A 223 -3.19 2.50 -11.17
CA GLU A 223 -2.45 3.72 -11.50
C GLU A 223 -0.92 3.52 -11.53
N ILE A 224 -0.39 2.51 -10.84
CA ILE A 224 1.07 2.31 -10.74
C ILE A 224 1.49 1.07 -11.51
N VAL A 225 1.03 -0.11 -11.11
CA VAL A 225 1.47 -1.39 -11.70
C VAL A 225 1.01 -1.52 -13.15
N ALA A 226 -0.15 -0.99 -13.53
CA ALA A 226 -0.60 -1.00 -14.93
C ALA A 226 0.28 -0.15 -15.87
N ARG A 227 1.10 0.77 -15.33
CA ARG A 227 2.06 1.59 -16.09
C ARG A 227 3.46 0.96 -16.16
N TRP A 228 3.73 -0.06 -15.35
CA TRP A 228 5.03 -0.71 -15.21
C TRP A 228 5.19 -1.84 -16.22
#